data_AF-A0A9P7E5P6-F1
#
_entry.id   AF-A0A9P7E5P6-F1
#
_cell.length_a   1.000
_cell.length_b   1.000
_cell.length_c   1.000
_cell.angle_alpha   90.00
_cell.angle_beta   90.00
_cell.angle_gamma   90.00
#
_symmetry.space_group_name_H-M   'P 1'
#
loop_
_entity.id
_entity.type
_entity.pdbx_description
1 polymer ?
#
loop_
_entity_poly.entity_id
_entity_poly.type
_entity_poly.pdbx_seq_one_letter_code
_entity_poly.pdbx_strand_id
1 'polypeptide(L)'
;MIPPFSVPVYEPLPYALSGLSFTRLPMYTQRYLLDIAKSTPPHTPKVNPVLDERSIISLALSMNLIGNDIALVNLRHETITMARDLERGISPQASAQRHLAAQNKRLQTVLGTLLPERELIFNEFMIKFDALVWLDQEGRENHTPEDWQRYRNALLKPILDHTSEQLVARDEYVRNLPVINEYYYRAPSLPYSRLGSPNPDASRTRSWRSATRGPDSGQDWSRGRMLSRHS
;
A
#
# COMPACT_ATOMS: atom_id res chain seq x y z
N MET A 1 14.16 2.09 25.70
CA MET A 1 14.02 1.09 24.60
C MET A 1 12.63 1.23 24.02
N ILE A 2 12.50 1.36 22.69
CA ILE A 2 11.18 1.37 22.02
C ILE A 2 10.76 -0.10 21.86
N PRO A 3 9.52 -0.47 22.24
CA PRO A 3 9.11 -1.86 22.17
C PRO A 3 9.12 -2.38 20.73
N PRO A 4 9.45 -3.67 20.53
CA PRO A 4 9.27 -4.33 19.25
C PRO A 4 7.80 -4.24 18.81
N PHE A 5 7.56 -4.45 17.52
CA PHE A 5 6.21 -4.67 17.04
C PHE A 5 5.57 -5.83 17.83
N SER A 6 4.56 -5.52 18.64
CA SER A 6 3.77 -6.54 19.32
C SER A 6 2.84 -7.18 18.30
N VAL A 7 2.81 -8.51 18.26
CA VAL A 7 1.87 -9.26 17.42
C VAL A 7 0.46 -8.74 17.74
N PRO A 8 -0.29 -8.23 16.75
CA PRO A 8 -1.65 -7.80 16.99
C PRO A 8 -2.46 -9.01 17.47
N VAL A 9 -3.07 -8.89 18.66
CA VAL A 9 -4.02 -9.90 19.14
C VAL A 9 -5.30 -9.70 18.35
N TYR A 10 -5.61 -10.66 17.48
CA TYR A 10 -6.85 -10.64 16.72
C TYR A 10 -8.01 -11.07 17.61
N GLU A 11 -8.88 -10.12 17.94
CA GLU A 11 -10.22 -10.42 18.45
C GLU A 11 -11.20 -10.45 17.26
N PRO A 12 -11.73 -11.63 16.87
CA PRO A 12 -12.62 -11.72 15.73
C PRO A 12 -13.91 -10.96 15.97
N LEU A 13 -14.17 -9.97 15.11
CA LEU A 13 -15.48 -9.36 15.00
C LEU A 13 -16.52 -10.42 14.59
N PRO A 14 -17.78 -10.28 15.07
CA PRO A 14 -18.87 -11.13 14.63
C PRO A 14 -19.04 -11.11 13.12
N TYR A 15 -19.28 -12.29 12.54
CA TYR A 15 -19.53 -12.49 11.14
C TYR A 15 -20.96 -12.07 10.81
N ALA A 16 -21.10 -10.87 10.25
CA ALA A 16 -22.38 -10.21 10.09
C ALA A 16 -23.16 -10.62 8.82
N LEU A 17 -22.57 -11.40 7.91
CA LEU A 17 -23.19 -11.72 6.62
C LEU A 17 -24.05 -12.99 6.66
N SER A 18 -23.98 -13.77 7.75
CA SER A 18 -24.72 -15.03 7.84
C SER A 18 -26.23 -14.81 7.73
N GLY A 19 -26.89 -15.62 6.90
CA GLY A 19 -28.34 -15.56 6.69
C GLY A 19 -28.83 -14.36 5.87
N LEU A 20 -27.94 -13.50 5.37
CA LEU A 20 -28.33 -12.40 4.47
C LEU A 20 -28.50 -12.90 3.04
N SER A 21 -29.55 -12.43 2.37
CA SER A 21 -29.69 -12.55 0.91
C SER A 21 -28.74 -11.57 0.20
N PHE A 22 -28.40 -11.85 -1.07
CA PHE A 22 -27.50 -10.99 -1.86
C PHE A 22 -27.85 -9.49 -1.80
N THR A 23 -29.13 -9.14 -1.94
CA THR A 23 -29.63 -7.75 -1.91
C THR A 23 -29.50 -7.06 -0.55
N ARG A 24 -29.34 -7.82 0.53
CA ARG A 24 -29.17 -7.32 1.91
C ARG A 24 -27.71 -7.22 2.33
N LEU A 25 -26.77 -7.67 1.49
CA LEU A 25 -25.34 -7.54 1.78
C LEU A 25 -24.90 -6.07 1.73
N PRO A 26 -23.81 -5.70 2.43
CA PRO A 26 -23.19 -4.39 2.26
C PRO A 26 -22.82 -4.10 0.80
N MET A 27 -22.92 -2.84 0.37
CA MET A 27 -22.69 -2.44 -1.03
C MET A 27 -21.33 -2.88 -1.58
N TYR A 28 -20.26 -2.75 -0.79
CA TYR A 28 -18.92 -3.18 -1.20
C TYR A 28 -18.81 -4.70 -1.38
N THR A 29 -19.48 -5.48 -0.52
CA THR A 29 -19.58 -6.93 -0.64
C THR A 29 -20.31 -7.33 -1.92
N GLN A 30 -21.48 -6.73 -2.20
CA GLN A 30 -22.24 -7.00 -3.43
C GLN A 30 -21.39 -6.70 -4.68
N ARG A 31 -20.72 -5.55 -4.70
CA ARG A 31 -19.89 -5.13 -5.83
C ARG A 31 -18.75 -6.11 -6.08
N TYR A 32 -18.05 -6.52 -5.03
CA TYR A 32 -16.97 -7.47 -5.14
C TYR A 32 -17.43 -8.83 -5.70
N LEU A 33 -18.56 -9.35 -5.21
CA LEU A 33 -19.15 -10.60 -5.70
C LEU A 33 -19.53 -10.52 -7.18
N LEU A 34 -20.10 -9.39 -7.63
CA LEU A 34 -20.42 -9.16 -9.04
C LEU A 34 -19.16 -9.10 -9.91
N ASP A 35 -18.08 -8.53 -9.40
CA ASP A 35 -16.83 -8.43 -10.15
C ASP A 35 -16.18 -9.81 -10.30
N ILE A 36 -16.20 -10.66 -9.27
CA ILE A 36 -15.78 -12.08 -9.39
C ILE A 36 -16.61 -12.83 -10.43
N ALA A 37 -17.94 -12.66 -10.41
CA ALA A 37 -18.85 -13.32 -11.34
C ALA A 37 -18.58 -12.92 -12.80
N LYS A 38 -18.26 -11.65 -13.05
CA LYS A 38 -17.88 -11.17 -14.41
C LYS A 38 -16.52 -11.68 -14.87
N SER A 39 -15.58 -11.86 -13.94
CA SER A 39 -14.21 -12.27 -14.25
C SER A 39 -14.04 -13.78 -14.41
N THR A 40 -15.07 -14.59 -14.16
CA THR A 40 -15.02 -16.05 -14.32
C THR A 40 -15.56 -16.45 -15.69
N PRO A 41 -14.73 -16.96 -16.63
CA PRO A 41 -15.21 -17.36 -17.95
C PRO A 41 -16.17 -18.57 -17.83
N PRO A 42 -17.25 -18.63 -18.63
CA PRO A 42 -18.27 -19.69 -18.54
C PRO A 42 -17.76 -21.11 -18.90
N HIS A 43 -16.52 -21.26 -19.39
CA HIS A 43 -16.00 -22.52 -19.94
C HIS A 43 -14.67 -22.99 -19.35
N THR A 44 -14.21 -22.39 -18.25
CA THR A 44 -13.01 -22.87 -17.55
C THR A 44 -13.44 -23.44 -16.20
N PRO A 45 -13.50 -24.77 -16.03
CA PRO A 45 -13.76 -25.37 -14.73
C PRO A 45 -12.54 -25.12 -13.84
N LYS A 46 -12.53 -24.00 -13.12
CA LYS A 46 -11.63 -23.85 -11.97
C LYS A 46 -12.08 -24.86 -10.93
N VAL A 47 -11.16 -25.70 -10.49
CA VAL A 47 -11.42 -26.80 -9.55
C VAL A 47 -11.99 -26.28 -8.23
N ASN A 48 -11.72 -25.02 -7.86
CA ASN A 48 -12.46 -24.29 -6.83
C ASN A 48 -12.21 -22.76 -6.94
N PRO A 49 -13.07 -21.99 -7.62
CA PRO A 49 -12.84 -20.55 -7.86
C PRO A 49 -12.80 -19.72 -6.57
N VAL A 50 -13.52 -20.14 -5.52
CA VAL A 50 -13.56 -19.44 -4.22
C VAL A 50 -12.24 -19.62 -3.47
N LEU A 51 -11.67 -20.83 -3.52
CA LEU A 51 -10.37 -21.11 -2.91
C LEU A 51 -9.22 -20.35 -3.59
N ASP A 52 -9.25 -20.29 -4.93
CA ASP A 52 -8.27 -19.52 -5.71
C ASP A 52 -8.33 -18.04 -5.34
N GLU A 53 -9.55 -17.46 -5.34
CA GLU A 53 -9.75 -16.06 -5.02
C GLU A 53 -9.34 -15.74 -3.57
N ARG A 54 -9.63 -16.64 -2.62
CA ARG A 54 -9.16 -16.51 -1.23
C ARG A 54 -7.64 -16.45 -1.15
N SER A 55 -6.95 -17.27 -1.93
CA SER A 55 -5.49 -17.28 -1.99
C SER A 55 -4.94 -15.97 -2.56
N ILE A 56 -5.59 -15.45 -3.62
CA ILE A 56 -5.23 -14.17 -4.25
C ILE A 56 -5.36 -13.02 -3.27
N ILE A 57 -6.51 -12.88 -2.58
CA ILE A 57 -6.70 -11.77 -1.63
C ILE A 57 -5.80 -11.89 -0.39
N SER A 58 -5.46 -13.12 0.02
CA SER A 58 -4.53 -13.35 1.14
C SER A 58 -3.10 -12.94 0.77
N LEU A 59 -2.66 -13.23 -0.45
CA LEU A 59 -1.37 -12.76 -0.96
C LEU A 59 -1.35 -11.23 -1.08
N ALA A 60 -2.44 -10.64 -1.60
CA ALA A 60 -2.57 -9.19 -1.74
C ALA A 60 -2.52 -8.48 -0.38
N LEU A 61 -3.17 -9.02 0.66
CA LEU A 61 -3.08 -8.53 2.03
C LEU A 61 -1.62 -8.44 2.48
N SER A 62 -0.89 -9.55 2.39
CA SER A 62 0.51 -9.61 2.83
C SER A 62 1.39 -8.62 2.06
N MET A 63 1.27 -8.57 0.73
CA MET A 63 2.09 -7.67 -0.11
C MET A 63 1.80 -6.19 0.15
N ASN A 64 0.54 -5.81 0.32
CA ASN A 64 0.15 -4.43 0.60
C ASN A 64 0.61 -3.99 2.00
N LEU A 65 0.46 -4.86 3.01
CA LEU A 65 0.93 -4.58 4.36
C LEU A 65 2.46 -4.49 4.44
N ILE A 66 3.18 -5.30 3.67
CA ILE A 66 4.64 -5.22 3.56
C ILE A 66 5.08 -3.83 3.08
N GLY A 67 4.42 -3.25 2.07
CA GLY A 67 4.75 -1.92 1.57
C GLY A 67 4.62 -0.84 2.65
N ASN A 68 3.53 -0.90 3.41
CA ASN A 68 3.27 0.01 4.52
C ASN A 68 4.27 -0.17 5.68
N ASP A 69 4.61 -1.41 6.01
CA ASP A 69 5.56 -1.74 7.07
C ASP A 69 6.98 -1.25 6.76
N ILE A 70 7.46 -1.41 5.52
CA ILE A 70 8.75 -0.85 5.09
C ILE A 70 8.82 0.65 5.37
N ALA A 71 7.74 1.39 5.05
CA ALA A 71 7.70 2.83 5.29
C ALA A 71 7.74 3.15 6.80
N LEU A 72 6.99 2.40 7.62
CA LEU A 72 7.01 2.56 9.08
C LEU A 72 8.40 2.29 9.68
N VAL A 73 9.08 1.23 9.24
CA VAL A 73 10.41 0.89 9.75
C VAL A 73 11.45 1.92 9.32
N ASN A 74 11.40 2.42 8.08
CA ASN A 74 12.29 3.49 7.62
C ASN A 74 12.15 4.75 8.49
N LEU A 75 10.92 5.18 8.78
CA LEU A 75 10.66 6.33 9.66
C LEU A 75 11.14 6.07 11.10
N ARG A 76 11.07 4.83 11.58
CA ARG A 76 11.63 4.43 12.88
C ARG A 76 13.16 4.53 12.87
N HIS A 77 13.81 4.07 11.80
CA HIS A 77 15.27 4.15 11.65
C HIS A 77 15.75 5.61 11.68
N GLU A 78 15.08 6.49 10.93
CA GLU A 78 15.34 7.94 10.97
C GLU A 78 15.25 8.50 12.39
N THR A 79 14.29 8.02 13.20
CA THR A 79 14.13 8.43 14.61
C THR A 79 15.33 8.04 15.46
N ILE A 80 15.81 6.81 15.30
CA ILE A 80 16.95 6.28 16.05
C ILE A 80 18.22 7.03 15.67
N THR A 81 18.44 7.31 14.38
CA THR A 81 19.58 8.10 13.92
C THR A 81 19.55 9.51 14.49
N MET A 82 18.42 10.21 14.42
CA MET A 82 18.28 11.55 15.02
C MET A 82 18.53 11.56 16.53
N ALA A 83 18.05 10.55 17.26
CA ALA A 83 18.29 10.44 18.70
C ALA A 83 19.79 10.28 19.02
N ARG A 84 20.50 9.45 18.25
CA ARG A 84 21.95 9.24 18.41
C ARG A 84 22.76 10.50 18.11
N ASP A 85 22.37 11.27 17.09
CA ASP A 85 23.05 12.53 16.76
C ASP A 85 22.88 13.58 17.87
N LEU A 86 21.71 13.58 18.52
CA LEU A 86 21.42 14.42 19.68
C LEU A 86 22.29 14.02 20.89
N GLU A 87 22.38 12.72 21.19
CA GLU A 87 23.20 12.17 22.28
C GLU A 87 24.69 12.47 22.10
N ARG A 88 25.17 12.51 20.85
CA ARG A 88 26.57 12.85 20.52
C ARG A 88 26.88 14.35 20.59
N GLY A 89 25.90 15.20 20.93
CA GLY A 89 26.11 16.65 21.07
C GLY A 89 26.35 17.38 19.75
N ILE A 90 25.94 16.81 18.61
CA ILE A 90 26.22 17.32 17.26
C ILE A 90 25.35 18.55 16.91
N SER A 91 24.40 18.95 17.76
CA SER A 91 23.29 19.84 17.39
C SER A 91 23.41 21.30 17.91
N PRO A 92 23.72 22.30 17.06
CA PRO A 92 23.46 23.72 17.36
C PRO A 92 21.96 24.04 17.48
N GLN A 93 21.59 25.20 18.04
CA GLN A 93 20.19 25.59 18.29
C GLN A 93 19.31 25.59 17.01
N ALA A 94 19.90 25.86 15.85
CA ALA A 94 19.23 25.78 14.55
C ALA A 94 18.88 24.34 14.11
N SER A 95 19.57 23.32 14.60
CA SER A 95 19.22 21.92 14.32
C SER A 95 18.11 21.41 15.24
N ALA A 96 17.91 21.95 16.45
CA ALA A 96 16.76 21.61 17.29
C ALA A 96 15.42 21.92 16.60
N GLN A 97 15.29 23.11 15.98
CA GLN A 97 14.09 23.49 15.22
C GLN A 97 13.85 22.55 14.01
N ARG A 98 14.93 22.17 13.31
CA ARG A 98 14.85 21.23 12.18
C ARG A 98 14.45 19.83 12.64
N HIS A 99 14.97 19.35 13.77
CA HIS A 99 14.60 18.06 14.35
C HIS A 99 13.12 18.04 14.73
N LEU A 100 12.62 19.11 15.36
CA LEU A 100 11.21 19.22 15.73
C LEU A 100 10.30 19.24 14.49
N ALA A 101 10.69 19.98 13.45
CA ALA A 101 9.97 19.99 12.17
C ALA A 101 9.97 18.62 11.48
N ALA A 102 11.11 17.91 11.48
CA ALA A 102 11.23 16.56 10.92
C ALA A 102 10.39 15.55 11.69
N GLN A 103 10.39 15.63 13.03
CA GLN A 103 9.56 14.79 13.89
C GLN A 103 8.07 15.04 13.66
N ASN A 104 7.64 16.29 13.55
CA ASN A 104 6.25 16.64 13.24
C ASN A 104 5.83 16.10 11.87
N LYS A 105 6.66 16.29 10.84
CA LYS A 105 6.39 15.74 9.50
C LYS A 105 6.25 14.21 9.55
N ARG A 106 7.14 13.53 10.28
CA ARG A 106 7.09 12.07 10.46
C ARG A 106 5.80 11.64 11.17
N LEU A 107 5.43 12.28 12.27
CA LEU A 107 4.19 11.98 12.98
C LEU A 107 2.97 12.16 12.08
N GLN A 108 2.95 13.22 11.27
CA GLN A 108 1.92 13.43 10.25
C GLN A 108 1.89 12.29 9.22
N THR A 109 3.05 11.81 8.75
CA THR A 109 3.10 10.66 7.84
C THR A 109 2.61 9.36 8.49
N VAL A 110 3.03 9.07 9.72
CA VAL A 110 2.62 7.85 10.43
C VAL A 110 1.12 7.87 10.74
N LEU A 111 0.65 8.93 11.39
CA LEU A 111 -0.72 9.02 11.88
C LEU A 111 -1.73 9.42 10.79
N GLY A 112 -1.31 10.24 9.84
CA GLY A 112 -2.18 10.77 8.78
C GLY A 112 -2.16 9.95 7.49
N THR A 113 -1.23 9.02 7.33
CA THR A 113 -1.11 8.23 6.08
C THR A 113 -0.91 6.75 6.35
N LEU A 114 0.16 6.35 7.03
CA LEU A 114 0.54 4.93 7.11
C LEU A 114 -0.41 4.11 7.96
N LEU A 115 -0.80 4.57 9.15
CA LEU A 115 -1.76 3.85 9.99
C LEU A 115 -3.17 3.78 9.36
N PRO A 116 -3.73 4.89 8.83
CA PRO A 116 -5.00 4.81 8.09
C PRO A 116 -4.95 3.89 6.87
N GLU A 117 -3.87 3.94 6.08
CA GLU A 117 -3.71 3.07 4.91
C GLU A 117 -3.65 1.59 5.32
N ARG A 118 -2.95 1.29 6.42
CA ARG A 118 -2.91 -0.07 6.98
C ARG A 118 -4.30 -0.58 7.36
N GLU A 119 -5.10 0.27 8.01
CA GLU A 119 -6.47 -0.04 8.36
C GLU A 119 -7.34 -0.25 7.11
N LEU A 120 -7.20 0.60 6.09
CA LEU A 120 -7.90 0.46 4.82
C LEU A 120 -7.57 -0.87 4.11
N ILE A 121 -6.29 -1.24 4.05
CA ILE A 121 -5.84 -2.52 3.49
C ILE A 121 -6.50 -3.70 4.22
N PHE A 122 -6.51 -3.65 5.55
CA PHE A 122 -7.10 -4.70 6.37
C PHE A 122 -8.62 -4.77 6.18
N ASN A 123 -9.31 -3.63 6.22
CA ASN A 123 -10.77 -3.57 6.04
C ASN A 123 -11.19 -4.05 4.64
N GLU A 124 -10.45 -3.68 3.60
CA GLU A 124 -10.71 -4.17 2.25
C GLU A 124 -10.57 -5.69 2.16
N PHE A 125 -9.51 -6.25 2.75
CA PHE A 125 -9.33 -7.69 2.84
C PHE A 125 -10.49 -8.36 3.59
N MET A 126 -10.88 -7.83 4.75
CA MET A 126 -11.97 -8.41 5.55
C MET A 126 -13.30 -8.41 4.80
N ILE A 127 -13.64 -7.34 4.08
CA ILE A 127 -14.86 -7.27 3.27
C ILE A 127 -14.86 -8.35 2.18
N LYS A 128 -13.73 -8.50 1.46
CA LYS A 128 -13.60 -9.50 0.39
C LYS A 128 -13.63 -10.91 0.95
N PHE A 129 -12.90 -11.16 2.04
CA PHE A 129 -12.85 -12.45 2.70
C PHE A 129 -14.23 -12.89 3.19
N ASP A 130 -14.96 -11.99 3.87
CA ASP A 130 -16.30 -12.27 4.37
C ASP A 130 -17.29 -12.54 3.23
N ALA A 131 -17.13 -11.86 2.09
CA ALA A 131 -17.91 -12.13 0.88
C ALA A 131 -17.66 -13.54 0.34
N LEU A 132 -16.40 -14.00 0.32
CA LEU A 132 -16.07 -15.37 -0.11
C LEU A 132 -16.60 -16.42 0.87
N VAL A 133 -16.55 -16.13 2.18
CA VAL A 133 -17.19 -16.99 3.18
C VAL A 133 -18.71 -17.02 2.97
N TRP A 134 -19.33 -15.90 2.58
CA TRP A 134 -20.76 -15.84 2.28
C TRP A 134 -21.12 -16.74 1.08
N LEU A 135 -20.30 -16.76 0.02
CA LEU A 135 -20.48 -17.68 -1.10
C LEU A 135 -20.40 -19.15 -0.68
N ASP A 136 -19.52 -19.51 0.26
CA ASP A 136 -19.44 -20.88 0.77
C ASP A 136 -20.71 -21.33 1.50
N GLN A 137 -21.55 -20.39 1.96
CA GLN A 137 -22.84 -20.67 2.62
C GLN A 137 -23.96 -20.99 1.64
N GLU A 138 -23.86 -20.49 0.41
CA GLU A 138 -24.91 -20.63 -0.57
C GLU A 138 -25.18 -22.12 -0.85
N GLY A 139 -26.42 -22.55 -0.61
CA GLY A 139 -26.84 -23.96 -0.74
C GLY A 139 -26.54 -24.85 0.48
N ARG A 140 -26.11 -24.30 1.62
CA ARG A 140 -25.87 -25.06 2.87
C ARG A 140 -26.80 -24.62 4.00
N GLU A 141 -27.91 -25.33 4.17
CA GLU A 141 -28.99 -24.95 5.09
C GLU A 141 -28.81 -25.45 6.54
N ASN A 142 -27.88 -26.38 6.79
CA ASN A 142 -27.75 -27.06 8.10
C ASN A 142 -26.79 -26.39 9.10
N HIS A 143 -26.35 -25.16 8.85
CA HIS A 143 -25.32 -24.49 9.67
C HIS A 143 -25.89 -23.27 10.38
N THR A 144 -25.59 -23.15 11.67
CA THR A 144 -25.95 -21.98 12.47
C THR A 144 -25.02 -20.79 12.17
N PRO A 145 -25.42 -19.54 12.50
CA PRO A 145 -24.52 -18.39 12.44
C PRO A 145 -23.21 -18.61 13.21
N GLU A 146 -23.26 -19.32 14.34
CA GLU A 146 -22.10 -19.66 15.15
C GLU A 146 -21.17 -20.65 14.42
N ASP A 147 -21.71 -21.61 13.68
CA ASP A 147 -20.92 -22.52 12.85
C ASP A 147 -20.18 -21.74 11.75
N TRP A 148 -20.86 -20.78 11.13
CA TRP A 148 -20.26 -19.91 10.13
C TRP A 148 -19.19 -18.98 10.69
N GLN A 149 -19.39 -18.47 11.90
CA GLN A 149 -18.35 -17.74 12.62
C GLN A 149 -17.11 -18.62 12.85
N ARG A 150 -17.30 -19.86 13.32
CA ARG A 150 -16.20 -20.81 13.56
C ARG A 150 -15.47 -21.14 12.26
N TYR A 151 -16.22 -21.40 11.20
CA TYR A 151 -15.67 -21.67 9.87
C TYR A 151 -14.83 -20.51 9.35
N ARG A 152 -15.38 -19.28 9.38
CA ARG A 152 -14.67 -18.05 9.02
C ARG A 152 -13.38 -17.90 9.82
N ASN A 153 -13.44 -18.04 11.14
CA ASN A 153 -12.29 -17.85 12.02
C ASN A 153 -11.21 -18.92 11.76
N ALA A 154 -11.60 -20.17 11.51
CA ALA A 154 -10.68 -21.26 11.19
C ALA A 154 -9.91 -21.01 9.88
N LEU A 155 -10.56 -20.41 8.89
CA LEU A 155 -9.93 -20.02 7.63
C LEU A 155 -9.07 -18.77 7.75
N LEU A 156 -9.52 -17.80 8.53
CA LEU A 156 -8.88 -16.49 8.66
C LEU A 156 -7.62 -16.55 9.52
N LYS A 157 -7.65 -17.29 10.62
CA LYS A 157 -6.53 -17.40 11.56
C LYS A 157 -5.17 -17.70 10.90
N PRO A 158 -5.01 -18.77 10.09
CA PRO A 158 -3.72 -19.07 9.49
C PRO A 158 -3.22 -17.97 8.55
N ILE A 159 -4.12 -17.23 7.90
CA ILE A 159 -3.76 -16.09 7.04
C ILE A 159 -3.19 -14.97 7.91
N LEU A 160 -3.89 -14.59 8.98
CA LEU A 160 -3.46 -13.51 9.87
C LEU A 160 -2.18 -13.86 10.64
N ASP A 161 -2.04 -15.09 11.09
CA ASP A 161 -0.83 -15.59 11.76
C ASP A 161 0.35 -15.49 10.80
N HIS A 162 0.21 -16.02 9.58
CA HIS A 162 1.27 -15.98 8.57
C HIS A 162 1.66 -14.55 8.16
N THR A 163 0.67 -13.68 7.93
CA THR A 163 0.93 -12.27 7.61
C THR A 163 1.65 -11.59 8.78
N SER A 164 1.25 -11.86 10.02
CA SER A 164 1.90 -11.29 11.21
C SER A 164 3.35 -11.75 11.34
N GLU A 165 3.62 -13.03 11.14
CA GLU A 165 4.98 -13.59 11.14
C GLU A 165 5.86 -12.93 10.06
N GLN A 166 5.35 -12.74 8.85
CA GLN A 166 6.09 -12.06 7.78
C GLN A 166 6.44 -10.62 8.14
N LEU A 167 5.50 -9.88 8.75
CA LEU A 167 5.74 -8.49 9.17
C LEU A 167 6.77 -8.42 10.31
N VAL A 168 6.70 -9.30 11.31
CA VAL A 168 7.66 -9.35 12.41
C VAL A 168 9.06 -9.71 11.90
N ALA A 169 9.19 -10.77 11.10
CA ALA A 169 10.47 -11.19 10.53
C ALA A 169 11.11 -10.07 9.69
N ARG A 170 10.30 -9.28 9.00
CA ARG A 170 10.76 -8.13 8.23
C ARG A 170 11.22 -6.97 9.11
N ASP A 171 10.45 -6.59 10.13
CA ASP A 171 10.85 -5.57 11.09
C ASP A 171 12.17 -5.97 11.79
N GLU A 172 12.36 -7.26 12.10
CA GLU A 172 13.64 -7.77 12.62
C GLU A 172 14.77 -7.67 11.60
N TYR A 173 14.55 -8.09 10.35
CA TYR A 173 15.55 -7.99 9.29
C TYR A 173 16.01 -6.54 9.07
N VAL A 174 15.08 -5.59 9.01
CA VAL A 174 15.39 -4.18 8.80
C VAL A 174 16.02 -3.55 10.05
N ARG A 175 15.65 -3.97 11.27
CA ARG A 175 16.32 -3.54 12.51
C ARG A 175 17.78 -4.01 12.58
N ASN A 176 18.07 -5.20 12.06
CA ASN A 176 19.39 -5.84 12.12
C ASN A 176 20.28 -5.54 10.89
N LEU A 177 19.77 -4.82 9.89
CA LEU A 177 20.56 -4.38 8.75
C LEU A 177 21.66 -3.41 9.24
N PRO A 178 22.95 -3.71 8.99
CA PRO A 178 24.02 -2.82 9.38
C PRO A 178 23.83 -1.46 8.68
N VAL A 179 23.99 -0.37 9.43
CA VAL A 179 23.90 1.03 9.00
C VAL A 179 25.06 1.40 8.06
N ILE A 180 25.30 0.61 7.01
CA ILE A 180 26.44 0.75 6.10
C ILE A 180 25.99 1.27 4.72
N ASN A 181 24.69 1.33 4.43
CA ASN A 181 24.20 1.81 3.13
C ASN A 181 23.33 3.06 3.23
N GLU A 182 23.96 4.20 3.54
CA GLU A 182 23.39 5.55 3.32
C GLU A 182 23.10 5.85 1.82
N TYR A 183 23.47 4.97 0.88
CA TYR A 183 23.42 5.25 -0.56
C TYR A 183 22.38 4.48 -1.39
N TYR A 184 21.58 3.56 -0.84
CA TYR A 184 20.73 2.70 -1.69
C TYR A 184 19.21 2.73 -1.49
N TYR A 185 18.66 3.44 -0.49
CA TYR A 185 17.20 3.58 -0.36
C TYR A 185 16.69 4.91 -0.92
N ARG A 186 17.03 5.21 -2.18
CA ARG A 186 16.12 5.99 -3.01
C ARG A 186 14.92 5.08 -3.24
N ALA A 187 13.78 5.41 -2.63
CA ALA A 187 12.53 4.66 -2.73
C ALA A 187 12.34 4.11 -4.16
N PRO A 188 12.12 2.79 -4.34
CA PRO A 188 11.62 2.30 -5.61
C PRO A 188 10.32 3.05 -5.86
N SER A 189 10.28 3.86 -6.91
CA SER A 189 9.03 4.36 -7.46
C SER A 189 8.25 3.14 -7.93
N LEU A 190 7.47 2.55 -7.03
CA LEU A 190 6.53 1.51 -7.38
C LEU A 190 5.48 2.15 -8.31
N PRO A 191 5.13 1.49 -9.43
CA PRO A 191 4.21 2.06 -10.38
C PRO A 191 2.83 2.14 -9.74
N TYR A 192 2.31 3.36 -9.61
CA TYR A 192 0.89 3.58 -9.42
C TYR A 192 0.16 2.99 -10.63
N SER A 193 -0.41 1.79 -10.49
CA SER A 193 -1.45 1.28 -11.38
C SER A 193 -2.72 2.09 -11.13
N ARG A 194 -2.80 3.27 -11.77
CA ARG A 194 -4.00 4.10 -11.82
C ARG A 194 -4.97 3.45 -12.82
N LEU A 195 -5.76 2.50 -12.35
CA LEU A 195 -6.87 1.93 -13.12
C LEU A 195 -8.01 2.96 -13.18
N GLY A 196 -8.13 3.61 -14.35
CA GLY A 196 -9.40 3.97 -14.97
C GLY A 196 -10.20 5.14 -14.38
N SER A 197 -10.05 6.32 -14.97
CA SER A 197 -11.21 7.17 -15.26
C SER A 197 -11.08 7.70 -16.69
N PRO A 198 -12.16 7.62 -17.50
CA PRO A 198 -12.11 7.96 -18.91
C PRO A 198 -12.16 9.49 -19.05
N ASN A 199 -11.25 10.06 -19.83
CA ASN A 199 -11.39 11.43 -20.30
C ASN A 199 -11.76 11.38 -21.79
N PRO A 200 -12.91 11.94 -22.21
CA PRO A 200 -13.23 12.12 -23.61
C PRO A 200 -12.45 13.33 -24.16
N ASP A 201 -12.21 13.32 -25.46
CA ASP A 201 -11.79 14.46 -26.28
C ASP A 201 -10.46 15.16 -25.95
N ALA A 202 -9.44 14.84 -26.75
CA ALA A 202 -8.60 15.87 -27.36
C ALA A 202 -7.84 15.31 -28.57
N SER A 203 -8.40 15.60 -29.73
CA SER A 203 -7.75 15.45 -31.04
C SER A 203 -6.64 16.50 -31.22
N ARG A 204 -5.60 16.15 -31.99
CA ARG A 204 -4.60 17.02 -32.67
C ARG A 204 -3.60 17.72 -31.72
N THR A 205 -2.29 17.80 -31.96
CA THR A 205 -1.49 17.91 -33.19
C THR A 205 -0.07 17.34 -32.98
N ARG A 206 0.49 16.73 -34.03
CA ARG A 206 1.91 16.32 -34.19
C ARG A 206 2.76 17.50 -34.64
N SER A 207 3.95 17.67 -34.06
CA SER A 207 5.09 18.47 -34.58
C SER A 207 6.17 18.57 -33.47
N TRP A 208 7.47 18.30 -33.58
CA TRP A 208 8.39 17.73 -34.56
C TRP A 208 9.59 17.19 -33.75
N ARG A 209 10.20 16.07 -34.19
CA ARG A 209 11.42 15.51 -33.57
C ARG A 209 12.67 16.26 -34.04
N SER A 210 13.59 16.32 -33.09
CA SER A 210 15.01 16.63 -33.15
C SER A 210 15.76 16.03 -34.35
N ALA A 211 16.70 16.79 -34.90
CA ALA A 211 17.85 16.26 -35.64
C ALA A 211 19.13 16.96 -35.12
N THR A 212 19.95 16.21 -34.40
CA THR A 212 21.34 16.56 -34.06
C THR A 212 22.27 15.89 -35.07
N ARG A 213 23.06 16.69 -35.79
CA ARG A 213 24.31 16.28 -36.44
C ARG A 213 25.15 17.55 -36.68
N GLY A 214 26.27 17.71 -35.99
CA GLY A 214 27.31 18.70 -36.34
C GLY A 214 28.36 18.07 -37.27
N PRO A 215 29.57 18.63 -37.38
CA PRO A 215 30.00 20.04 -37.25
C PRO A 215 30.73 20.53 -38.53
N ASP A 216 30.89 21.84 -38.74
CA ASP A 216 32.17 22.48 -39.14
C ASP A 216 32.04 23.96 -39.57
N SER A 217 33.00 24.75 -39.08
CA SER A 217 33.68 25.90 -39.71
C SER A 217 32.96 27.24 -39.98
N GLY A 218 33.68 28.33 -39.64
CA GLY A 218 33.45 29.73 -40.06
C GLY A 218 32.88 30.62 -38.96
N GLN A 219 33.67 31.46 -38.28
CA GLN A 219 33.83 32.91 -38.60
C GLN A 219 32.49 33.56 -38.96
N ASP A 220 31.99 34.59 -38.28
CA ASP A 220 32.66 35.87 -38.13
C ASP A 220 31.92 36.78 -37.15
N TRP A 221 32.61 37.84 -36.75
CA TRP A 221 32.24 38.87 -35.80
C TRP A 221 31.05 39.72 -36.26
N SER A 222 30.29 40.28 -35.29
CA SER A 222 30.04 41.73 -35.15
C SER A 222 28.64 42.09 -34.64
N ARG A 223 28.64 42.99 -33.63
CA ARG A 223 27.73 44.14 -33.41
C ARG A 223 26.22 43.84 -33.28
N GLY A 224 25.50 44.35 -32.31
CA GLY A 224 25.73 45.37 -31.30
C GLY A 224 24.39 45.75 -30.67
N ARG A 225 24.45 46.60 -29.63
CA ARG A 225 23.49 47.67 -29.25
C ARG A 225 22.00 47.44 -29.58
N MET A 226 21.04 47.68 -28.70
CA MET A 226 20.93 48.62 -27.59
C MET A 226 19.43 48.57 -27.19
N LEU A 227 19.14 48.84 -25.91
CA LEU A 227 17.97 49.61 -25.45
C LEU A 227 16.57 49.01 -25.71
N SER A 228 15.52 49.32 -24.97
CA SER A 228 15.30 49.81 -23.62
C SER A 228 13.77 49.75 -23.44
N ARG A 229 13.35 49.66 -22.18
CA ARG A 229 12.13 50.26 -21.62
C ARG A 229 10.74 49.73 -21.98
N HIS A 230 10.02 49.48 -20.87
CA HIS A 230 8.65 49.89 -20.51
C HIS A 230 7.54 49.52 -21.50
N SER A 231 6.47 48.86 -21.08
CA SER A 231 5.67 49.13 -19.86
C SER A 231 4.98 47.86 -19.38
#